data_AF-A0A858SQV8-F1
#
_entry.id   AF-A0A858SQV8-F1
#
_cell.length_a   1.000
_cell.length_b   1.000
_cell.length_c   1.000
_cell.angle_alpha   90.00
_cell.angle_beta   90.00
_cell.angle_gamma   90.00
#
_symmetry.space_group_name_H-M   'P 1'
#
loop_
_entity.id
_entity.type
_entity.pdbx_description
1 polymer ?
#
loop_
_entity_poly.entity_id
_entity_poly.type
_entity_poly.pdbx_seq_one_letter_code
_entity_poly.pdbx_strand_id
1 'polypeptide(L)'
;MPYIDGTGIKVNPAEGDGKGYILVSQADKYTHRVFNNGSFELGGRFYGGWWQRCPSRMRDDILIDNHVTVEIDYSSLHPTILYTYVGINYWKDVGRDPYSIGRLSFEDDEGETRRLAKAVLLILFNIDDDAKLPAAFRRNAKAGSREKKLTDQQINEITDKLREIHSPISEFFCSGIGLTLQYEDSKVTEKIVAFFVDQGWPVLLVHDSYIVPDGLHEELELVMERSFKEIFGEEFHSQAKYSGYTYENVMDELNARYSHADARQSPEEQQEDLTLYRTVAPERSKEFLQEWHLFETWRNSL
;
A
#
# COMPACT_ATOMS: atom_id res chain seq x y z
N MET A 1 -4.67 9.49 22.99
CA MET A 1 -3.89 8.33 22.52
C MET A 1 -4.79 7.11 22.60
N PRO A 2 -4.92 6.31 21.54
CA PRO A 2 -5.62 5.03 21.63
C PRO A 2 -4.86 4.11 22.60
N TYR A 3 -5.47 3.81 23.74
CA TYR A 3 -4.98 2.83 24.71
C TYR A 3 -5.63 1.48 24.36
N ILE A 4 -4.86 0.38 24.48
CA ILE A 4 -5.41 -0.98 24.41
C ILE A 4 -6.14 -1.23 25.75
N ASP A 5 -7.28 -0.58 25.93
CA ASP A 5 -8.29 -0.96 26.92
C ASP A 5 -9.01 -2.15 26.30
N GLY A 6 -8.83 -3.33 26.89
CA GLY A 6 -9.70 -4.47 26.59
C GLY A 6 -9.81 -4.76 25.10
N THR A 7 -8.80 -5.42 24.54
CA THR A 7 -8.82 -6.09 23.22
C THR A 7 -9.23 -5.25 22.00
N GLY A 8 -9.32 -3.91 22.04
CA GLY A 8 -9.68 -3.16 20.84
C GLY A 8 -9.25 -1.69 20.75
N ILE A 9 -9.15 -1.23 19.50
CA ILE A 9 -8.82 0.15 19.12
C ILE A 9 -10.12 0.89 18.80
N LYS A 10 -10.41 1.99 19.50
CA LYS A 10 -11.55 2.84 19.18
C LYS A 10 -11.30 3.62 17.90
N VAL A 11 -12.23 3.53 16.95
CA VAL A 11 -12.12 4.19 15.65
C VAL A 11 -13.37 5.01 15.40
N ASN A 12 -13.22 6.19 14.78
CA ASN A 12 -14.36 6.94 14.29
C ASN A 12 -15.01 6.13 13.14
N PRO A 13 -16.29 5.73 13.25
CA PRO A 13 -16.97 4.97 12.18
C PRO A 13 -16.89 5.64 10.80
N ALA A 14 -16.76 6.96 10.73
CA ALA A 14 -16.63 7.70 9.47
C ALA A 14 -15.25 7.55 8.78
N GLU A 15 -14.25 7.08 9.52
CA GLU A 15 -12.85 6.97 9.10
C GLU A 15 -12.37 5.52 8.94
N GLY A 16 -13.05 4.56 9.60
CA GLY A 16 -12.75 3.13 9.53
C GLY A 16 -13.72 2.33 8.64
N ASP A 17 -13.89 1.05 8.96
CA ASP A 17 -14.79 0.11 8.27
C ASP A 17 -16.29 0.30 8.58
N GLY A 18 -16.66 1.46 9.14
CA GLY A 18 -18.01 1.74 9.64
C GLY A 18 -18.27 1.24 11.07
N LYS A 19 -17.33 0.51 11.69
CA LYS A 19 -17.42 0.11 13.11
C LYS A 19 -16.71 1.11 14.00
N GLY A 20 -17.24 1.30 15.21
CA GLY A 20 -16.65 2.18 16.23
C GLY A 20 -15.42 1.61 16.94
N TYR A 21 -15.07 0.35 16.66
CA TYR A 21 -14.02 -0.39 17.35
C TYR A 21 -13.42 -1.48 16.45
N ILE A 22 -12.09 -1.63 16.52
CA ILE A 22 -11.31 -2.71 15.90
C ILE A 22 -10.84 -3.63 17.03
N LEU A 23 -11.38 -4.84 17.10
CA LEU A 23 -10.81 -5.88 17.98
C LEU A 23 -9.41 -6.26 17.49
N VAL A 24 -8.45 -6.28 18.41
CA VAL A 24 -7.06 -6.69 18.21
C VAL A 24 -6.82 -7.95 19.04
N SER A 25 -6.47 -9.03 18.35
CA SER A 25 -6.14 -10.30 18.98
C SER A 25 -4.93 -10.95 18.30
N GLN A 26 -4.37 -11.99 18.92
CA GLN A 26 -3.29 -12.78 18.32
C GLN A 26 -3.71 -13.54 17.06
N ALA A 27 -5.02 -13.69 16.80
CA ALA A 27 -5.53 -14.28 15.57
C ALA A 27 -5.50 -13.28 14.39
N ASP A 28 -5.65 -11.99 14.69
CA ASP A 28 -5.76 -10.92 13.68
C ASP A 28 -4.41 -10.36 13.25
N LYS A 29 -3.31 -11.07 13.51
CA LYS A 29 -1.94 -10.70 13.09
C LYS A 29 -1.48 -11.38 11.81
N TYR A 30 -2.23 -12.36 11.33
CA TYR A 30 -1.89 -13.11 10.13
C TYR A 30 -2.66 -12.60 8.93
N THR A 31 -2.03 -12.68 7.76
CA THR A 31 -2.67 -12.39 6.47
C THR A 31 -2.90 -13.67 5.68
N HIS A 32 -3.93 -13.68 4.85
CA HIS A 32 -4.24 -14.73 3.89
C HIS A 32 -4.62 -14.12 2.54
N ARG A 33 -4.42 -14.85 1.45
CA ARG A 33 -4.84 -14.40 0.12
C ARG A 33 -6.33 -14.67 -0.11
N VAL A 34 -7.04 -13.71 -0.68
CA VAL A 34 -8.45 -13.87 -1.06
C VAL A 34 -8.58 -13.82 -2.56
N PHE A 35 -8.99 -14.94 -3.16
CA PHE A 35 -9.24 -15.07 -4.59
C PHE A 35 -10.74 -14.96 -4.89
N ASN A 36 -11.06 -14.51 -6.10
CA ASN A 36 -12.42 -14.14 -6.49
C ASN A 36 -12.94 -14.99 -7.65
N ASN A 37 -14.27 -15.03 -7.79
CA ASN A 37 -14.97 -15.68 -8.91
C ASN A 37 -14.57 -17.15 -9.17
N GLY A 38 -14.12 -17.86 -8.14
CA GLY A 38 -13.70 -19.27 -8.25
C GLY A 38 -12.42 -19.47 -9.06
N SER A 39 -11.60 -18.43 -9.26
CA SER A 39 -10.34 -18.50 -9.99
C SER A 39 -9.16 -18.05 -9.11
N PHE A 40 -8.03 -18.75 -9.22
CA PHE A 40 -6.77 -18.35 -8.58
C PHE A 40 -6.01 -17.26 -9.34
N GLU A 41 -6.56 -16.78 -10.46
CA GLU A 41 -5.98 -15.73 -11.31
C GLU A 41 -6.74 -14.41 -11.17
N LEU A 42 -7.71 -14.33 -10.24
CA LEU A 42 -8.54 -13.15 -10.00
C LEU A 42 -8.54 -12.80 -8.52
N GLY A 43 -8.24 -11.54 -8.17
CA GLY A 43 -8.00 -11.14 -6.79
C GLY A 43 -6.64 -11.64 -6.32
N GLY A 44 -6.51 -12.12 -5.10
CA GLY A 44 -5.26 -12.71 -4.58
C GLY A 44 -4.48 -11.79 -3.63
N ARG A 45 -4.97 -10.57 -3.42
CA ARG A 45 -4.48 -9.65 -2.37
C ARG A 45 -4.51 -10.29 -0.99
N PHE A 46 -3.62 -9.80 -0.13
CA PHE A 46 -3.49 -10.24 1.26
C PHE A 46 -4.46 -9.49 2.17
N TYR A 47 -5.20 -10.23 2.99
CA TYR A 47 -6.19 -9.73 3.93
C TYR A 47 -6.04 -10.35 5.33
N GLY A 48 -6.55 -9.68 6.36
CA GLY A 48 -6.79 -10.27 7.69
C GLY A 48 -6.09 -9.55 8.84
N GLY A 49 -4.96 -8.87 8.56
CA GLY A 49 -4.25 -8.09 9.56
C GLY A 49 -5.14 -6.99 10.15
N TRP A 50 -5.18 -6.87 11.48
CA TRP A 50 -6.00 -5.86 12.16
C TRP A 50 -5.67 -4.44 11.70
N TRP A 51 -4.41 -4.19 11.35
CA TRP A 51 -3.91 -2.91 10.84
C TRP A 51 -4.59 -2.48 9.53
N GLN A 52 -5.08 -3.42 8.71
CA GLN A 52 -5.80 -3.10 7.48
C GLN A 52 -7.16 -2.42 7.74
N ARG A 53 -7.72 -2.61 8.93
CA ARG A 53 -8.95 -1.94 9.36
C ARG A 53 -8.67 -0.57 9.97
N CYS A 54 -7.43 -0.27 10.31
CA CYS A 54 -7.04 1.02 10.86
C CYS A 54 -7.11 2.11 9.78
N PRO A 55 -7.73 3.27 10.06
CA PRO A 55 -7.62 4.44 9.19
C PRO A 55 -6.16 4.81 9.00
N SER A 56 -5.81 5.35 7.82
CA SER A 56 -4.43 5.73 7.47
C SER A 56 -3.73 6.54 8.57
N ARG A 57 -4.37 7.60 9.08
CA ARG A 57 -3.82 8.42 10.18
C ARG A 57 -3.50 7.69 11.49
N MET A 58 -4.07 6.51 11.69
CA MET A 58 -3.84 5.69 12.90
C MET A 58 -2.80 4.60 12.64
N ARG A 59 -2.46 4.34 11.36
CA ARG A 59 -1.40 3.40 11.02
C ARG A 59 -0.02 3.98 11.31
N ASP A 60 0.12 5.30 11.26
CA ASP A 60 1.32 6.04 11.68
C ASP A 60 1.69 5.81 13.16
N ASP A 61 0.71 5.42 13.99
CA ASP A 61 0.92 5.09 15.41
C ASP A 61 1.36 3.62 15.63
N ILE A 62 1.44 2.80 14.57
CA ILE A 62 1.86 1.40 14.68
C ILE A 62 3.35 1.35 14.98
N LEU A 63 3.68 0.55 16.00
CA LEU A 63 5.06 0.26 16.38
C LEU A 63 5.36 -1.22 16.14
N ILE A 64 6.57 -1.49 15.66
CA ILE A 64 7.10 -2.84 15.52
C ILE A 64 8.32 -2.94 16.44
N ASP A 65 8.28 -3.85 17.41
CA ASP A 65 9.31 -3.99 18.45
C ASP A 65 9.70 -2.65 19.10
N ASN A 66 8.69 -1.81 19.37
CA ASN A 66 8.82 -0.47 19.94
C ASN A 66 9.51 0.58 19.02
N HIS A 67 9.81 0.25 17.77
CA HIS A 67 10.28 1.18 16.75
C HIS A 67 9.11 1.80 16.00
N VAL A 68 9.29 3.07 15.62
CA VAL A 68 8.36 3.75 14.70
C VAL A 68 8.38 3.05 13.35
N THR A 69 7.28 3.20 12.62
CA THR A 69 7.13 2.59 11.30
C THR A 69 6.89 3.65 10.23
N VAL A 70 7.15 3.25 8.99
CA VAL A 70 6.87 4.04 7.79
C VAL A 70 5.99 3.21 6.86
N GLU A 71 4.95 3.83 6.31
CA GLU A 71 4.09 3.26 5.27
C GLU A 71 4.55 3.78 3.90
N ILE A 72 4.89 2.88 2.98
CA ILE A 72 5.29 3.21 1.60
C ILE A 72 4.31 2.55 0.63
N ASP A 73 3.80 3.32 -0.33
CA ASP A 73 2.82 2.89 -1.32
C ASP A 73 3.34 2.99 -2.76
N TYR A 74 2.77 2.18 -3.65
CA TYR A 74 2.99 2.36 -5.08
C TYR A 74 2.28 3.61 -5.60
N SER A 75 3.02 4.47 -6.31
CA SER A 75 2.43 5.55 -7.08
C SER A 75 1.62 5.01 -8.28
N SER A 76 0.30 5.02 -8.18
CA SER A 76 -0.61 4.71 -9.30
C SER A 76 -0.37 3.36 -9.98
N LEU A 77 -0.33 2.29 -9.17
CA LEU A 77 0.05 0.95 -9.60
C LEU A 77 -0.75 0.42 -10.81
N HIS A 78 -2.08 0.45 -10.73
CA HIS A 78 -2.95 -0.14 -11.76
C HIS A 78 -2.82 0.51 -13.14
N PRO A 79 -2.88 1.86 -13.30
CA PRO A 79 -2.55 2.49 -14.57
C PRO A 79 -1.17 2.07 -15.08
N THR A 80 -0.15 2.09 -14.22
CA THR A 80 1.22 1.71 -14.62
C THR A 80 1.28 0.30 -15.21
N ILE A 81 0.66 -0.69 -14.55
CA ILE A 81 0.59 -2.08 -15.06
C ILE A 81 -0.08 -2.13 -16.45
N LEU A 82 -1.19 -1.43 -16.63
CA LEU A 82 -1.89 -1.43 -17.93
C LEU A 82 -1.07 -0.80 -19.04
N TYR A 83 -0.31 0.26 -18.75
CA TYR A 83 0.62 0.84 -19.72
C TYR A 83 1.75 -0.15 -20.09
N THR A 84 2.23 -0.93 -19.12
CA THR A 84 3.19 -2.01 -19.40
C THR A 84 2.61 -3.06 -20.35
N TYR A 85 1.33 -3.41 -20.23
CA TYR A 85 0.68 -4.37 -21.13
C TYR A 85 0.62 -3.91 -22.60
N VAL A 86 0.59 -2.60 -22.82
CA VAL A 86 0.64 -2.01 -24.18
C VAL A 86 2.06 -1.62 -24.60
N GLY A 87 3.09 -2.03 -23.84
CA GLY A 87 4.49 -1.82 -24.16
C GLY A 87 4.97 -0.37 -23.98
N ILE A 88 4.34 0.38 -23.07
CA ILE A 88 4.73 1.76 -22.74
C ILE A 88 5.23 1.80 -21.30
N ASN A 89 6.44 2.30 -21.09
CA ASN A 89 6.92 2.56 -19.74
C ASN A 89 6.31 3.88 -19.25
N TYR A 90 5.26 3.80 -18.41
CA TYR A 90 4.48 4.98 -18.05
C TYR A 90 5.32 6.12 -17.46
N TRP A 91 6.21 5.83 -16.52
CA TRP A 91 6.98 6.86 -15.84
C TRP A 91 8.09 7.44 -16.70
N LYS A 92 8.71 6.62 -17.56
CA LYS A 92 9.76 7.07 -18.48
C LYS A 92 9.20 7.84 -19.68
N ASP A 93 8.12 7.35 -20.28
CA ASP A 93 7.60 7.85 -21.55
C ASP A 93 6.49 8.90 -21.38
N VAL A 94 5.71 8.83 -20.28
CA VAL A 94 4.62 9.77 -19.98
C VAL A 94 4.99 10.73 -18.85
N GLY A 95 5.53 10.20 -17.74
CA GLY A 95 6.18 11.00 -16.68
C GLY A 95 5.30 12.04 -15.98
N ARG A 96 4.00 11.79 -15.84
CA ARG A 96 3.07 12.67 -15.11
C ARG A 96 2.13 11.86 -14.22
N ASP A 97 1.41 12.55 -13.33
CA ASP A 97 0.38 11.91 -12.51
C ASP A 97 -0.80 11.40 -13.38
N PRO A 98 -1.14 10.09 -13.35
CA PRO A 98 -2.27 9.53 -14.09
C PRO A 98 -3.61 10.17 -13.79
N TYR A 99 -3.76 10.71 -12.58
CA TYR A 99 -5.02 11.27 -12.13
C TYR A 99 -5.11 12.78 -12.40
N SER A 100 -4.05 13.42 -12.91
CA SER A 100 -4.09 14.84 -13.25
C SER A 100 -4.82 15.07 -14.57
N ILE A 101 -6.08 15.47 -14.47
CA ILE A 101 -6.99 15.72 -15.60
C ILE A 101 -7.24 17.21 -15.88
N GLY A 102 -6.67 18.10 -15.06
CA GLY A 102 -6.90 19.54 -15.09
C GLY A 102 -8.35 19.96 -14.74
N ARG A 103 -8.64 21.26 -14.84
CA ARG A 103 -9.91 21.88 -14.42
C ARG A 103 -11.16 21.25 -15.06
N LEU A 104 -12.22 21.05 -14.29
CA LEU A 104 -13.54 20.64 -14.73
C LEU A 104 -14.49 21.85 -14.77
N SER A 105 -15.63 21.72 -15.46
CA SER A 105 -16.65 22.78 -15.52
C SER A 105 -17.25 23.16 -14.17
N PHE A 106 -17.11 22.29 -13.17
CA PHE A 106 -17.70 22.41 -11.84
C PHE A 106 -16.68 22.31 -10.69
N GLU A 107 -15.39 22.17 -11.00
CA GLU A 107 -14.31 22.05 -10.03
C GLU A 107 -12.99 22.55 -10.64
N ASP A 108 -12.32 23.48 -9.98
CA ASP A 108 -11.05 24.07 -10.40
C ASP A 108 -9.88 23.70 -9.49
N ASP A 109 -10.11 23.16 -8.29
CA ASP A 109 -9.06 22.69 -7.40
C ASP A 109 -8.38 21.42 -7.95
N GLU A 110 -7.06 21.48 -8.11
CA GLU A 110 -6.29 20.38 -8.68
C GLU A 110 -6.32 19.12 -7.80
N GLY A 111 -6.33 19.27 -6.47
CA GLY A 111 -6.41 18.15 -5.54
C GLY A 111 -7.77 17.44 -5.60
N GLU A 112 -8.85 18.22 -5.67
CA GLU A 112 -10.22 17.74 -5.81
C GLU A 112 -10.44 17.04 -7.16
N THR A 113 -10.04 17.67 -8.27
CA THR A 113 -10.15 17.06 -9.61
C THR A 113 -9.36 15.77 -9.70
N ARG A 114 -8.14 15.74 -9.16
CA ARG A 114 -7.30 14.53 -9.09
C ARG A 114 -7.95 13.43 -8.25
N ARG A 115 -8.54 13.76 -7.10
CA ARG A 115 -9.23 12.77 -6.25
C ARG A 115 -10.44 12.16 -6.97
N LEU A 116 -11.23 12.99 -7.65
CA LEU A 116 -12.38 12.54 -8.44
C LEU A 116 -11.93 11.65 -9.61
N ALA A 117 -10.88 12.05 -10.32
CA ALA A 117 -10.28 11.28 -11.41
C ALA A 117 -9.80 9.91 -10.94
N LYS A 118 -9.08 9.83 -9.81
CA LYS A 118 -8.64 8.55 -9.22
C LYS A 118 -9.82 7.63 -8.93
N ALA A 119 -10.88 8.16 -8.32
CA ALA A 119 -12.07 7.39 -8.00
C ALA A 119 -12.80 6.88 -9.26
N VAL A 120 -12.95 7.71 -10.29
CA VAL A 120 -13.57 7.31 -11.56
C VAL A 120 -12.72 6.28 -12.29
N LEU A 121 -11.40 6.49 -12.40
CA LEU A 121 -10.49 5.60 -13.12
C LEU A 121 -10.47 4.19 -12.52
N LEU A 122 -10.42 4.07 -11.19
CA LEU A 122 -10.47 2.77 -10.53
C LEU A 122 -11.81 2.05 -10.76
N ILE A 123 -12.92 2.78 -10.88
CA ILE A 123 -14.22 2.17 -11.19
C ILE A 123 -14.29 1.74 -12.64
N LEU A 124 -13.76 2.54 -13.58
CA LEU A 124 -13.70 2.20 -15.01
C LEU A 124 -13.02 0.85 -15.25
N PHE A 125 -11.98 0.51 -14.50
CA PHE A 125 -11.32 -0.81 -14.63
C PHE A 125 -12.15 -1.98 -14.08
N ASN A 126 -13.14 -1.73 -13.21
CA ASN A 126 -13.90 -2.79 -12.52
C ASN A 126 -15.31 -3.02 -13.10
N ILE A 127 -15.86 -2.08 -13.84
CA ILE A 127 -17.17 -2.23 -14.47
C ILE A 127 -17.03 -2.87 -15.86
N ASP A 128 -18.16 -3.34 -16.41
CA ASP A 128 -18.30 -3.99 -17.71
C ASP A 128 -19.20 -3.20 -18.68
N ASP A 129 -19.70 -2.03 -18.24
CA ASP A 129 -20.71 -1.23 -18.94
C ASP A 129 -20.62 0.23 -18.49
N ASP A 130 -20.30 1.13 -19.44
CA ASP A 130 -20.21 2.58 -19.26
C ASP A 130 -21.47 3.17 -18.60
N ALA A 131 -22.65 2.68 -18.95
CA ALA A 131 -23.91 3.22 -18.42
C ALA A 131 -24.02 3.04 -16.89
N LYS A 132 -23.28 2.09 -16.32
CA LYS A 132 -23.25 1.83 -14.87
C LYS A 132 -22.30 2.75 -14.12
N LEU A 133 -21.40 3.47 -14.80
CA LEU A 133 -20.33 4.25 -14.17
C LEU A 133 -20.85 5.30 -13.19
N PRO A 134 -21.82 6.18 -13.52
CA PRO A 134 -22.28 7.20 -12.58
C PRO A 134 -22.94 6.59 -11.33
N ALA A 135 -23.71 5.52 -11.52
CA ALA A 135 -24.34 4.77 -10.42
C ALA A 135 -23.29 4.09 -9.53
N ALA A 136 -22.27 3.46 -10.12
CA ALA A 136 -21.18 2.81 -9.40
C ALA A 136 -20.33 3.82 -8.61
N PHE A 137 -19.99 4.96 -9.23
CA PHE A 137 -19.29 6.07 -8.59
C PHE A 137 -20.03 6.55 -7.35
N ARG A 138 -21.31 6.89 -7.50
CA ARG A 138 -22.13 7.30 -6.35
C ARG A 138 -22.24 6.20 -5.33
N ARG A 139 -22.42 4.92 -5.71
CA ARG A 139 -22.51 3.81 -4.74
C ARG A 139 -21.27 3.74 -3.85
N ASN A 140 -20.07 3.88 -4.42
CA ASN A 140 -18.80 3.81 -3.71
C ASN A 140 -18.48 5.08 -2.89
N ALA A 141 -19.15 6.20 -3.15
CA ALA A 141 -18.99 7.43 -2.37
C ALA A 141 -19.64 7.33 -0.97
N LYS A 142 -18.96 7.93 0.03
CA LYS A 142 -19.43 8.01 1.42
C LYS A 142 -20.82 8.67 1.48
N ALA A 143 -21.68 8.20 2.39
CA ALA A 143 -23.01 8.78 2.58
C ALA A 143 -22.91 10.27 2.95
N GLY A 144 -23.73 11.11 2.30
CA GLY A 144 -23.75 12.57 2.56
C GLY A 144 -22.61 13.37 1.90
N SER A 145 -21.62 12.71 1.30
CA SER A 145 -20.49 13.36 0.62
C SER A 145 -20.90 14.19 -0.61
N ARG A 146 -20.01 15.08 -1.04
CA ARG A 146 -20.19 15.87 -2.28
C ARG A 146 -20.21 14.94 -3.50
N GLU A 147 -19.34 13.95 -3.52
CA GLU A 147 -19.22 12.92 -4.57
C GLU A 147 -20.55 12.20 -4.81
N LYS A 148 -21.31 11.92 -3.74
CA LYS A 148 -22.64 11.30 -3.83
C LYS A 148 -23.65 12.14 -4.63
N LYS A 149 -23.45 13.46 -4.68
CA LYS A 149 -24.35 14.45 -5.29
C LYS A 149 -23.95 14.84 -6.71
N LEU A 150 -22.80 14.37 -7.22
CA LEU A 150 -22.38 14.66 -8.58
C LEU A 150 -23.37 14.08 -9.60
N THR A 151 -23.71 14.88 -10.60
CA THR A 151 -24.61 14.50 -11.69
C THR A 151 -23.91 13.56 -12.67
N ASP A 152 -24.69 12.85 -13.48
CA ASP A 152 -24.14 11.99 -14.53
C ASP A 152 -23.28 12.78 -15.51
N GLN A 153 -23.69 14.00 -15.86
CA GLN A 153 -22.93 14.89 -16.73
C GLN A 153 -21.55 15.22 -16.14
N GLN A 154 -21.48 15.51 -14.84
CA GLN A 154 -20.23 15.82 -14.15
C GLN A 154 -19.28 14.61 -14.10
N ILE A 155 -19.83 13.41 -13.87
CA ILE A 155 -19.04 12.17 -13.85
C ILE A 155 -18.56 11.81 -15.25
N ASN A 156 -19.39 12.03 -16.27
CA ASN A 156 -19.02 11.81 -17.66
C ASN A 156 -17.92 12.79 -18.11
N GLU A 157 -17.95 14.05 -17.68
CA GLU A 157 -16.87 15.01 -17.99
C GLU A 157 -15.50 14.54 -17.45
N ILE A 158 -15.46 13.99 -16.23
CA ILE A 158 -14.24 13.37 -15.67
C ILE A 158 -13.80 12.18 -16.53
N THR A 159 -14.77 11.35 -16.92
CA THR A 159 -14.54 10.12 -17.71
C THR A 159 -13.96 10.43 -19.08
N ASP A 160 -14.51 11.43 -19.78
CA ASP A 160 -14.07 11.83 -21.11
C ASP A 160 -12.61 12.30 -21.09
N LYS A 161 -12.24 13.11 -20.09
CA LYS A 161 -10.84 13.53 -19.88
C LYS A 161 -9.90 12.38 -19.58
N LEU A 162 -10.32 11.44 -18.73
CA LEU A 162 -9.54 10.23 -18.46
C LEU A 162 -9.33 9.42 -19.74
N ARG A 163 -10.36 9.26 -20.57
CA ARG A 163 -10.27 8.55 -21.86
C ARG A 163 -9.35 9.24 -22.85
N GLU A 164 -9.34 10.58 -22.87
CA GLU A 164 -8.40 11.36 -23.68
C GLU A 164 -6.95 11.16 -23.22
N ILE A 165 -6.70 11.31 -21.91
CA ILE A 165 -5.36 11.20 -21.31
C ILE A 165 -4.79 9.78 -21.43
N HIS A 166 -5.65 8.79 -21.28
CA HIS A 166 -5.30 7.38 -21.23
C HIS A 166 -5.78 6.62 -22.47
N SER A 167 -5.82 7.28 -23.63
CA SER A 167 -6.17 6.65 -24.90
C SER A 167 -5.36 5.37 -25.20
N PRO A 168 -4.06 5.24 -24.82
CA PRO A 168 -3.29 4.02 -25.10
C PRO A 168 -3.79 2.78 -24.37
N ILE A 169 -4.43 2.95 -23.21
CA ILE A 169 -4.96 1.84 -22.39
C ILE A 169 -6.49 1.77 -22.45
N SER A 170 -7.09 2.42 -23.44
CA SER A 170 -8.55 2.58 -23.54
C SER A 170 -9.32 1.27 -23.71
N GLU A 171 -8.67 0.23 -24.25
CA GLU A 171 -9.23 -1.13 -24.37
C GLU A 171 -9.54 -1.78 -23.02
N PHE A 172 -8.87 -1.34 -21.95
CA PHE A 172 -9.08 -1.87 -20.59
C PHE A 172 -10.19 -1.16 -19.84
N PHE A 173 -10.71 -0.04 -20.35
CA PHE A 173 -11.87 0.62 -19.74
C PHE A 173 -13.13 -0.21 -19.93
N CYS A 174 -13.86 -0.36 -18.83
CA CYS A 174 -15.11 -1.12 -18.78
C CYS A 174 -14.95 -2.59 -19.22
N SER A 175 -13.78 -3.17 -18.94
CA SER A 175 -13.44 -4.56 -19.25
C SER A 175 -13.58 -5.51 -18.05
N GLY A 176 -13.76 -4.97 -16.84
CA GLY A 176 -13.70 -5.74 -15.60
C GLY A 176 -12.29 -6.24 -15.21
N ILE A 177 -11.22 -5.73 -15.84
CA ILE A 177 -9.83 -6.14 -15.58
C ILE A 177 -9.34 -5.91 -14.14
N GLY A 178 -10.08 -5.15 -13.33
CA GLY A 178 -9.68 -4.79 -11.97
C GLY A 178 -9.29 -5.99 -11.10
N LEU A 179 -9.97 -7.14 -11.18
CA LEU A 179 -9.59 -8.33 -10.42
C LEU A 179 -8.30 -9.00 -10.94
N THR A 180 -8.05 -8.93 -12.25
CA THR A 180 -6.77 -9.38 -12.84
C THR A 180 -5.63 -8.48 -12.35
N LEU A 181 -5.85 -7.16 -12.31
CA LEU A 181 -4.86 -6.23 -11.76
C LEU A 181 -4.54 -6.50 -10.28
N GLN A 182 -5.55 -6.89 -9.49
CA GLN A 182 -5.34 -7.34 -8.10
C GLN A 182 -4.58 -8.66 -7.98
N TYR A 183 -4.62 -9.50 -9.01
CA TYR A 183 -3.79 -10.70 -9.03
C TYR A 183 -2.35 -10.36 -9.33
N GLU A 184 -2.16 -9.48 -10.29
CA GLU A 184 -0.86 -9.00 -10.73
C GLU A 184 -0.14 -8.21 -9.64
N ASP A 185 -0.84 -7.32 -8.92
CA ASP A 185 -0.28 -6.65 -7.73
C ASP A 185 0.12 -7.65 -6.63
N SER A 186 -0.66 -8.71 -6.42
CA SER A 186 -0.40 -9.67 -5.36
C SER A 186 0.85 -10.52 -5.60
N LYS A 187 1.25 -10.73 -6.85
CA LYS A 187 2.52 -11.39 -7.20
C LYS A 187 3.73 -10.54 -6.80
N VAL A 188 3.62 -9.22 -6.91
CA VAL A 188 4.63 -8.28 -6.45
C VAL A 188 4.68 -8.28 -4.92
N THR A 189 3.52 -8.21 -4.25
CA THR A 189 3.42 -8.31 -2.79
C THR A 189 4.05 -9.60 -2.26
N GLU A 190 3.83 -10.73 -2.92
CA GLU A 190 4.40 -12.03 -2.53
C GLU A 190 5.94 -12.01 -2.48
N LYS A 191 6.59 -11.34 -3.44
CA LYS A 191 8.05 -11.17 -3.46
C LYS A 191 8.56 -10.28 -2.34
N ILE A 192 7.86 -9.17 -2.07
CA ILE A 192 8.19 -8.28 -0.95
C ILE A 192 8.10 -9.04 0.37
N VAL A 193 7.01 -9.78 0.59
CA VAL A 193 6.82 -10.60 1.80
C VAL A 193 7.93 -11.63 1.93
N ALA A 194 8.23 -12.37 0.85
CA ALA A 194 9.27 -13.40 0.87
C ALA A 194 10.63 -12.83 1.27
N PHE A 195 11.00 -11.66 0.72
CA PHE A 195 12.26 -10.99 1.07
C PHE A 195 12.32 -10.62 2.55
N PHE A 196 11.34 -9.86 3.06
CA PHE A 196 11.37 -9.38 4.44
C PHE A 196 11.28 -10.53 5.46
N VAL A 197 10.49 -11.57 5.16
CA VAL A 197 10.41 -12.78 6.00
C VAL A 197 11.76 -13.50 6.07
N ASP A 198 12.46 -13.63 4.93
CA ASP A 198 13.80 -14.23 4.87
C ASP A 198 14.83 -13.41 5.66
N GLN A 199 14.69 -12.07 5.68
CA GLN A 199 15.56 -11.19 6.46
C GLN A 199 15.17 -11.07 7.94
N GLY A 200 14.16 -11.82 8.41
CA GLY A 200 13.69 -11.78 9.79
C GLY A 200 12.92 -10.52 10.18
N TRP A 201 12.51 -9.71 9.20
CA TRP A 201 11.78 -8.46 9.43
C TRP A 201 10.29 -8.61 9.11
N PRO A 202 9.37 -8.13 9.97
CA PRO A 202 7.96 -8.10 9.63
C PRO A 202 7.65 -6.97 8.64
N VAL A 203 6.77 -7.26 7.68
CA VAL A 203 6.16 -6.28 6.77
C VAL A 203 4.64 -6.36 6.89
N LEU A 204 3.98 -5.26 7.22
CA LEU A 204 2.52 -5.22 7.32
C LEU A 204 1.92 -4.77 5.99
N LEU A 205 1.05 -5.61 5.43
CA LEU A 205 0.48 -5.40 4.09
C LEU A 205 -0.82 -4.62 4.15
N VAL A 206 -0.95 -3.56 3.37
CA VAL A 206 -2.18 -2.76 3.23
C VAL A 206 -2.45 -2.55 1.74
N HIS A 207 -3.08 -3.53 1.10
CA HIS A 207 -3.28 -3.54 -0.35
C HIS A 207 -1.94 -3.36 -1.11
N ASP A 208 -1.75 -2.22 -1.77
CA ASP A 208 -0.55 -1.81 -2.51
C ASP A 208 0.40 -0.92 -1.70
N SER A 209 0.18 -0.77 -0.38
CA SER A 209 1.11 -0.15 0.56
C SER A 209 1.63 -1.15 1.61
N TYR A 210 2.80 -0.82 2.16
CA TYR A 210 3.58 -1.69 3.04
C TYR A 210 4.11 -0.88 4.21
N ILE A 211 3.97 -1.43 5.42
CA ILE A 211 4.48 -0.80 6.64
C ILE A 211 5.66 -1.62 7.16
N VAL A 212 6.80 -0.95 7.33
CA VAL A 212 8.05 -1.52 7.88
C VAL A 212 8.58 -0.62 8.99
N PRO A 213 9.45 -1.13 9.88
CA PRO A 213 10.23 -0.27 10.77
C PRO A 213 10.88 0.89 10.02
N ASP A 214 10.86 2.09 10.61
CA ASP A 214 11.62 3.22 10.09
C ASP A 214 13.09 2.86 9.93
N GLY A 215 13.77 3.45 8.96
CA GLY A 215 15.12 3.05 8.55
C GLY A 215 15.20 1.91 7.54
N LEU A 216 14.13 1.11 7.35
CA LEU A 216 14.04 0.09 6.29
C LEU A 216 13.34 0.60 5.00
N HIS A 217 13.17 1.90 4.88
CA HIS A 217 12.45 2.52 3.76
C HIS A 217 13.19 2.34 2.43
N GLU A 218 14.51 2.54 2.41
CA GLU A 218 15.32 2.35 1.20
C GLU A 218 15.23 0.90 0.71
N GLU A 219 15.33 -0.08 1.63
CA GLU A 219 15.19 -1.50 1.30
C GLU A 219 13.79 -1.86 0.80
N LEU A 220 12.75 -1.31 1.43
CA LEU A 220 11.38 -1.52 0.99
C LEU A 220 11.15 -0.96 -0.43
N GLU A 221 11.56 0.28 -0.70
CA GLU A 221 11.45 0.90 -2.03
C GLU A 221 12.19 0.07 -3.10
N LEU A 222 13.43 -0.33 -2.81
CA LEU A 222 14.22 -1.17 -3.73
C LEU A 222 13.56 -2.51 -4.02
N VAL A 223 13.06 -3.18 -2.98
CA VAL A 223 12.41 -4.49 -3.14
C VAL A 223 11.09 -4.33 -3.87
N MET A 224 10.36 -3.23 -3.67
CA MET A 224 9.15 -2.88 -4.43
C MET A 224 9.47 -2.72 -5.92
N GLU A 225 10.38 -1.81 -6.28
CA GLU A 225 10.78 -1.58 -7.67
C GLU A 225 11.28 -2.84 -8.36
N ARG A 226 12.11 -3.61 -7.66
CA ARG A 226 12.70 -4.85 -8.17
C ARG A 226 11.62 -5.90 -8.42
N SER A 227 10.71 -6.07 -7.46
CA SER A 227 9.61 -7.01 -7.60
C SER A 227 8.69 -6.63 -8.75
N PHE A 228 8.45 -5.33 -8.94
CA PHE A 228 7.70 -4.82 -10.09
C PHE A 228 8.43 -5.14 -11.41
N LYS A 229 9.73 -4.82 -11.51
CA LYS A 229 10.54 -5.08 -12.71
C LYS A 229 10.63 -6.57 -13.05
N GLU A 230 10.74 -7.45 -12.05
CA GLU A 230 10.79 -8.88 -12.29
C GLU A 230 9.46 -9.43 -12.82
N ILE A 231 8.33 -8.93 -12.32
CA ILE A 231 7.00 -9.38 -12.72
C ILE A 231 6.57 -8.80 -14.08
N PHE A 232 6.88 -7.52 -14.33
CA PHE A 232 6.36 -6.78 -15.48
C PHE A 232 7.40 -6.46 -16.55
N GLY A 233 8.69 -6.71 -16.30
CA GLY A 233 9.78 -6.43 -17.22
C GLY A 233 10.15 -4.94 -17.35
N GLU A 234 9.46 -4.05 -16.63
CA GLU A 234 9.59 -2.60 -16.73
C GLU A 234 10.02 -1.97 -15.41
N GLU A 235 10.77 -0.88 -15.50
CA GLU A 235 11.17 -0.10 -14.33
C GLU A 235 9.99 0.70 -13.80
N PHE A 236 9.79 0.63 -12.48
CA PHE A 236 8.90 1.53 -11.74
C PHE A 236 9.71 2.73 -11.24
N HIS A 237 9.08 3.91 -11.14
CA HIS A 237 9.79 5.12 -10.74
C HIS A 237 10.24 5.06 -9.29
N SER A 238 11.53 5.25 -9.07
CA SER A 238 12.11 5.60 -7.78
C SER A 238 13.16 6.67 -7.89
N GLN A 239 13.44 7.34 -6.77
CA GLN A 239 14.54 8.28 -6.66
C GLN A 239 15.82 7.61 -6.13
N ALA A 240 15.98 6.30 -6.31
CA ALA A 240 16.91 5.50 -5.53
C ALA A 240 18.41 5.78 -5.80
N LYS A 241 19.19 5.69 -4.72
CA LYS A 241 20.66 5.79 -4.64
C LYS A 241 21.40 4.74 -5.48
N TYR A 242 20.75 3.62 -5.81
CA TYR A 242 21.34 2.46 -6.48
C TYR A 242 21.23 2.49 -8.01
N SER A 243 20.99 3.68 -8.60
CA SER A 243 20.92 3.81 -10.06
C SER A 243 22.21 3.29 -10.71
N GLY A 244 22.12 2.22 -11.52
CA GLY A 244 23.25 1.64 -12.25
C GLY A 244 23.78 0.29 -11.74
N TYR A 245 23.26 -0.25 -10.64
CA TYR A 245 23.58 -1.60 -10.17
C TYR A 245 22.75 -2.66 -10.94
N THR A 246 23.28 -3.88 -11.14
CA THR A 246 22.46 -4.99 -11.66
C THR A 246 21.56 -5.56 -10.56
N TYR A 247 20.53 -6.30 -10.98
CA TYR A 247 19.61 -7.00 -10.08
C TYR A 247 20.35 -7.87 -9.06
N GLU A 248 21.34 -8.64 -9.51
CA GLU A 248 22.17 -9.49 -8.67
C GLU A 248 23.00 -8.64 -7.72
N ASN A 249 23.54 -7.51 -8.16
CA ASN A 249 24.36 -6.66 -7.29
C ASN A 249 23.58 -6.07 -6.13
N VAL A 250 22.38 -5.54 -6.37
CA VAL A 250 21.54 -4.97 -5.31
C VAL A 250 21.16 -6.05 -4.31
N MET A 251 20.82 -7.24 -4.79
CA MET A 251 20.46 -8.32 -3.88
C MET A 251 21.59 -8.97 -3.15
N ASP A 252 22.73 -9.15 -3.79
CA ASP A 252 23.89 -9.66 -3.10
C ASP A 252 24.28 -8.67 -1.98
N GLU A 253 24.12 -7.36 -2.18
CA GLU A 253 24.34 -6.36 -1.14
C GLU A 253 23.29 -6.44 -0.02
N LEU A 254 21.99 -6.43 -0.36
CA LEU A 254 20.92 -6.54 0.64
C LEU A 254 21.01 -7.86 1.40
N ASN A 255 21.10 -8.97 0.68
CA ASN A 255 21.26 -10.29 1.28
C ASN A 255 22.57 -10.38 2.05
N ALA A 256 23.69 -9.79 1.65
CA ALA A 256 24.90 -9.81 2.48
C ALA A 256 24.71 -9.01 3.77
N ARG A 257 24.09 -7.82 3.69
CA ARG A 257 23.77 -6.97 4.85
C ARG A 257 22.99 -7.73 5.90
N TYR A 258 22.04 -8.56 5.48
CA TYR A 258 21.13 -9.30 6.37
C TYR A 258 21.49 -10.80 6.56
N SER A 259 22.23 -11.45 5.67
CA SER A 259 22.73 -12.83 5.81
C SER A 259 23.77 -12.95 6.92
N HIS A 260 24.46 -11.86 7.25
CA HIS A 260 25.29 -11.77 8.44
C HIS A 260 24.46 -11.65 9.74
N ALA A 261 23.16 -11.34 9.66
CA ALA A 261 22.29 -11.18 10.82
C ALA A 261 21.88 -12.51 11.48
N ASP A 262 21.76 -13.60 10.70
CA ASP A 262 21.51 -14.95 11.24
C ASP A 262 22.76 -15.62 11.84
N ALA A 263 23.95 -15.06 11.58
CA ALA A 263 25.20 -15.52 12.15
C ALA A 263 25.60 -14.68 13.37
N ARG A 264 24.73 -14.60 14.39
CA ARG A 264 25.02 -13.98 15.69
C ARG A 264 25.60 -12.56 15.55
N GLN A 265 24.76 -11.57 15.28
CA GLN A 265 25.16 -10.18 15.49
C GLN A 265 25.75 -10.03 16.89
N SER A 266 26.91 -9.37 16.99
CA SER A 266 27.41 -8.98 18.29
C SER A 266 26.43 -7.97 18.92
N PRO A 267 26.28 -7.93 20.25
CA PRO A 267 25.44 -6.93 20.91
C PRO A 267 25.75 -5.48 20.51
N GLU A 268 26.97 -5.21 20.02
CA GLU A 268 27.44 -3.89 19.59
C GLU A 268 26.91 -3.49 18.20
N GLU A 269 26.81 -4.44 17.26
CA GLU A 269 26.25 -4.19 15.91
C GLU A 269 24.72 -4.04 15.96
N GLN A 270 24.04 -4.82 16.81
CA GLN A 270 22.64 -4.58 17.13
C GLN A 270 22.45 -3.19 17.72
N GLN A 271 23.35 -2.77 18.61
CA GLN A 271 23.28 -1.45 19.23
C GLN A 271 23.47 -0.32 18.21
N GLU A 272 24.37 -0.49 17.23
CA GLU A 272 24.65 0.50 16.18
C GLU A 272 23.48 0.66 15.20
N ASP A 273 22.91 -0.45 14.70
CA ASP A 273 21.69 -0.45 13.90
C ASP A 273 20.51 0.12 14.70
N LEU A 274 20.32 -0.29 15.96
CA LEU A 274 19.33 0.28 16.89
C LEU A 274 19.55 1.77 17.18
N THR A 275 20.78 2.28 17.15
CA THR A 275 21.04 3.72 17.25
C THR A 275 20.70 4.46 15.96
N LEU A 276 20.81 3.84 14.79
CA LEU A 276 20.31 4.39 13.53
C LEU A 276 18.77 4.49 13.56
N TYR A 277 18.08 3.49 14.13
CA TYR A 277 16.61 3.45 14.31
C TYR A 277 16.04 4.40 15.39
N ARG A 278 16.89 5.14 16.12
CA ARG A 278 16.51 5.91 17.34
C ARG A 278 16.32 7.41 17.14
N THR A 279 16.24 7.91 15.92
CA THR A 279 16.19 9.34 15.66
C THR A 279 14.97 10.05 16.27
N VAL A 280 13.88 9.35 16.59
CA VAL A 280 12.82 9.84 17.47
C VAL A 280 12.23 8.71 18.32
N ALA A 281 12.66 8.59 19.58
CA ALA A 281 11.94 7.75 20.54
C ALA A 281 10.59 8.42 20.84
N PRO A 282 9.45 7.85 20.44
CA PRO A 282 8.18 8.53 20.63
C PRO A 282 7.79 8.46 22.10
N GLU A 283 7.15 9.52 22.60
CA GLU A 283 6.77 9.61 24.01
C GLU A 283 5.87 8.43 24.40
N ARG A 284 6.26 7.70 25.45
CA ARG A 284 5.55 6.52 25.93
C ARG A 284 4.76 6.84 27.20
N SER A 285 3.58 6.26 27.32
CA SER A 285 2.86 6.25 28.60
C SER A 285 3.56 5.34 29.61
N LYS A 286 3.32 5.58 30.91
CA LYS A 286 3.88 4.73 31.97
C LYS A 286 3.36 3.30 31.89
N GLU A 287 2.11 3.16 31.48
CA GLU A 287 1.41 1.88 31.32
C GLU A 287 2.08 1.05 30.21
N PHE A 288 2.37 1.66 29.05
CA PHE A 288 3.07 0.98 27.96
C PHE A 288 4.45 0.48 28.40
N LEU A 289 5.23 1.31 29.10
CA LEU A 289 6.56 0.92 29.57
C LEU A 289 6.51 -0.27 30.54
N GLN A 290 5.46 -0.34 31.37
CA GLN A 290 5.24 -1.46 32.27
C GLN A 290 4.87 -2.74 31.52
N GLU A 291 3.94 -2.68 30.56
CA GLU A 291 3.56 -3.82 29.73
C GLU A 291 4.72 -4.33 28.87
N TRP A 292 5.49 -3.42 28.28
CA TRP A 292 6.69 -3.76 27.51
C TRP A 292 7.72 -4.48 28.37
N HIS A 293 7.99 -3.99 29.57
CA HIS A 293 8.92 -4.65 30.50
C HIS A 293 8.47 -6.06 30.89
N LEU A 294 7.17 -6.26 31.12
CA LEU A 294 6.60 -7.58 31.39
C LEU A 294 6.76 -8.52 30.18
N PHE A 295 6.52 -8.01 28.97
CA PHE A 295 6.72 -8.77 27.73
C PHE A 295 8.18 -9.17 27.53
N GLU A 296 9.14 -8.25 27.68
CA GLU A 296 10.57 -8.56 27.55
C GLU A 296 11.02 -9.59 28.58
N THR A 297 10.55 -9.47 29.82
CA THR A 297 10.85 -10.44 30.88
C THR A 297 10.33 -11.82 30.53
N TRP A 298 9.09 -11.91 30.01
CA TRP A 298 8.52 -13.17 29.54
C TRP A 298 9.29 -13.75 28.34
N ARG A 299 9.58 -12.92 27.32
CA ARG A 299 10.33 -13.33 26.11
C ARG A 299 11.70 -13.90 26.47
N ASN A 300 12.41 -13.26 27.39
CA ASN A 300 13.76 -13.67 27.81
C ASN A 300 13.74 -14.86 28.79
N SER A 301 12.56 -15.32 29.23
CA SER A 301 12.39 -16.50 30.08
C SER A 301 12.10 -17.79 29.32
N LEU A 302 11.88 -17.69 27.99
CA LEU A 302 11.74 -18.79 27.05
C LEU A 302 13.10 -19.22 26.48
#